data_AF-A0AA86JWT2-F1
#
_entry.id   AF-A0AA86JWT2-F1
#
_cell.length_a   1.000
_cell.length_b   1.000
_cell.length_c   1.000
_cell.angle_alpha   90.00
_cell.angle_beta   90.00
_cell.angle_gamma   90.00
#
_symmetry.space_group_name_H-M   'P 1'
#
loop_
_entity.id
_entity.type
_entity.pdbx_description
1 polymer ?
#
loop_
_entity_poly.entity_id
_entity_poly.type
_entity_poly.pdbx_seq_one_letter_code
_entity_poly.pdbx_strand_id
1 'polypeptide(L)'
;MIGNSQIINKFFTNELSKITENYNKLDSDKINKIEVLMNKISDEDFKQELYSDFDEVIKLVNELDEDLEEAVLNIYVFMNKNDEYIDIEKAKMIYEEVNYNGYYIYEDIIIYSRLEDIREYVKDNIHDILSNSYEVDRTFDKDTIIDYLIDGKSIDDIGMELLENESEYADILDISPELICTD
;
A
#
# COMPACT_ATOMS: atom_id res chain seq x y z
N MET A 1 1.99 -1.11 42.48
CA MET A 1 1.64 -2.36 43.20
C MET A 1 0.15 -2.60 43.03
N ILE A 2 -0.24 -3.79 42.57
CA ILE A 2 -1.66 -4.14 42.39
C ILE A 2 -2.22 -4.50 43.78
N GLY A 3 -2.50 -3.46 44.57
CA GLY A 3 -3.03 -3.58 45.93
C GLY A 3 -2.14 -4.35 46.93
N ASN A 4 -2.75 -4.69 48.07
CA ASN A 4 -2.09 -5.27 49.25
C ASN A 4 -1.82 -6.79 49.18
N SER A 5 -2.01 -7.45 48.02
CA SER A 5 -1.88 -8.92 47.93
C SER A 5 -0.45 -9.35 47.61
N GLN A 6 0.21 -10.03 48.55
CA GLN A 6 1.57 -10.55 48.36
C GLN A 6 1.68 -11.62 47.27
N ILE A 7 0.67 -12.49 47.15
CA ILE A 7 0.65 -13.58 46.15
C ILE A 7 0.51 -12.98 44.75
N ILE A 8 -0.44 -12.06 44.54
CA ILE A 8 -0.65 -11.42 43.24
C ILE A 8 0.55 -10.58 42.84
N ASN A 9 1.14 -9.83 43.77
CA ASN A 9 2.37 -9.08 43.50
C ASN A 9 3.53 -10.00 43.07
N LYS A 10 3.62 -11.23 43.61
CA LYS A 10 4.66 -12.19 43.20
C LYS A 10 4.47 -12.73 41.77
N PHE A 11 3.23 -13.02 41.36
CA PHE A 11 2.93 -13.37 39.97
C PHE A 11 3.27 -12.22 39.03
N PHE A 12 2.80 -11.02 39.34
CA PHE A 12 3.08 -9.80 38.57
C PHE A 12 4.59 -9.53 38.41
N THR A 13 5.36 -9.61 39.50
CA THR A 13 6.82 -9.41 39.43
C THR A 13 7.50 -10.49 38.59
N ASN A 14 7.06 -11.75 38.66
CA ASN A 14 7.62 -12.81 37.80
C ASN A 14 7.34 -12.57 36.31
N GLU A 15 6.15 -12.09 35.97
CA GLU A 15 5.81 -11.71 34.58
C GLU A 15 6.65 -10.54 34.10
N LEU A 16 6.78 -9.48 34.90
CA LEU A 16 7.68 -8.36 34.59
C LEU A 16 9.14 -8.79 34.40
N SER A 17 9.65 -9.70 35.23
CA SER A 17 11.01 -10.22 35.08
C SER A 17 11.19 -10.96 33.77
N LYS A 18 10.22 -11.81 33.36
CA LYS A 18 10.27 -12.51 32.07
C LYS A 18 10.26 -11.53 30.90
N ILE A 19 9.42 -10.51 30.95
CA ILE A 19 9.37 -9.45 29.94
C ILE A 19 10.74 -8.73 29.87
N THR A 20 11.30 -8.34 31.01
CA THR A 20 12.59 -7.67 31.10
C THR A 20 13.73 -8.51 30.54
N GLU A 21 13.72 -9.82 30.81
CA GLU A 21 14.69 -10.76 30.24
C GLU A 21 14.63 -10.87 28.71
N ASN A 22 13.45 -10.68 28.10
CA ASN A 22 13.32 -10.71 26.64
C ASN A 22 13.99 -9.48 26.00
N TYR A 23 13.79 -8.28 26.55
CA TYR A 23 14.45 -7.06 26.05
C TYR A 23 15.97 -7.07 26.30
N ASN A 24 16.43 -7.64 27.42
CA ASN A 24 17.87 -7.75 27.73
C ASN A 24 18.64 -8.71 26.80
N LYS A 25 17.94 -9.56 26.04
CA LYS A 25 18.56 -10.48 25.07
C LYS A 25 18.74 -9.85 23.69
N LEU A 26 18.25 -8.63 23.47
CA LEU A 26 18.50 -7.90 22.23
C LEU A 26 19.97 -7.50 22.21
N ASP A 27 20.68 -7.94 21.19
CA ASP A 27 22.02 -7.45 20.91
C ASP A 27 21.97 -6.09 20.22
N SER A 28 23.12 -5.44 20.09
CA SER A 28 23.22 -4.14 19.45
C SER A 28 22.80 -4.14 17.98
N ASP A 29 22.92 -5.27 17.28
CA ASP A 29 22.54 -5.39 15.87
C ASP A 29 21.02 -5.34 15.71
N LYS A 30 20.30 -6.15 16.51
CA LYS A 30 18.83 -6.14 16.53
C LYS A 30 18.26 -4.80 16.97
N ILE A 31 18.86 -4.16 17.98
CA ILE A 31 18.41 -2.83 18.42
C ILE A 31 18.53 -1.83 17.27
N ASN A 32 19.67 -1.81 16.56
CA ASN A 32 19.84 -0.93 15.41
C ASN A 32 18.82 -1.20 14.31
N LYS A 33 18.58 -2.46 13.95
CA LYS A 33 17.59 -2.80 12.91
C LYS A 33 16.17 -2.40 13.29
N ILE A 34 15.79 -2.56 14.55
CA ILE A 34 14.49 -2.07 15.05
C ILE A 34 14.42 -0.55 14.93
N GLU A 35 15.45 0.19 15.36
CA GLU A 35 15.45 1.65 15.25
C GLU A 35 15.40 2.12 13.79
N VAL A 36 16.12 1.46 12.88
CA VAL A 36 16.08 1.77 11.44
C VAL A 36 14.68 1.51 10.88
N LEU A 37 14.10 0.33 11.13
CA LEU A 37 12.75 -0.02 10.68
C LEU A 37 11.73 1.00 11.18
N MET A 38 11.70 1.27 12.49
CA MET A 38 10.71 2.17 13.08
C MET A 38 10.87 3.61 12.60
N ASN A 39 12.07 4.05 12.22
CA ASN A 39 12.28 5.38 11.66
C ASN A 39 11.91 5.49 10.18
N LYS A 40 11.91 4.38 9.42
CA LYS A 40 11.48 4.35 8.01
C LYS A 40 9.96 4.37 7.84
N ILE A 41 9.21 3.94 8.86
CA ILE A 41 7.75 3.96 8.83
C ILE A 41 7.27 5.42 8.97
N SER A 42 6.69 5.96 7.90
CA SER A 42 6.06 7.28 7.91
C SER A 42 4.62 7.26 8.43
N ASP A 43 3.95 6.11 8.35
CA ASP A 43 2.58 5.93 8.82
C ASP A 43 2.52 5.83 10.35
N GLU A 44 2.03 6.89 11.00
CA GLU A 44 2.02 6.96 12.46
C GLU A 44 1.04 5.97 13.11
N ASP A 45 -0.08 5.68 12.47
CA ASP A 45 -1.05 4.72 13.01
C ASP A 45 -0.46 3.31 13.01
N PHE A 46 0.14 2.88 11.91
CA PHE A 46 0.85 1.61 11.82
C PHE A 46 2.05 1.55 12.78
N LYS A 47 2.77 2.66 12.95
CA LYS A 47 3.86 2.74 13.94
C LYS A 47 3.35 2.51 15.36
N GLN A 48 2.16 3.02 15.73
CA GLN A 48 1.55 2.77 17.04
C GLN A 48 1.12 1.31 17.23
N GLU A 49 0.63 0.66 16.16
CA GLU A 49 0.31 -0.77 16.19
C GLU A 49 1.56 -1.60 16.48
N LEU A 50 2.67 -1.31 15.79
CA LEU A 50 3.95 -1.97 16.03
C LEU A 50 4.53 -1.71 17.43
N TYR A 51 4.35 -0.51 18.00
CA TYR A 51 4.72 -0.28 19.41
C TYR A 51 3.93 -1.15 20.39
N SER A 52 2.75 -1.63 19.99
CA SER A 52 1.89 -2.49 20.81
C SER A 52 2.18 -3.98 20.60
N ASP A 53 2.85 -4.36 19.50
CA ASP A 53 3.20 -5.75 19.18
C ASP A 53 4.70 -5.89 18.83
N PHE A 54 5.50 -6.12 19.87
CA PHE A 54 6.95 -6.29 19.72
C PHE A 54 7.32 -7.57 18.96
N ASP A 55 6.49 -8.62 19.01
CA ASP A 55 6.80 -9.87 18.32
C ASP A 55 6.69 -9.68 16.80
N GLU A 56 5.71 -8.90 16.34
CA GLU A 56 5.58 -8.51 14.94
C GLU A 56 6.75 -7.64 14.47
N VAL A 57 7.22 -6.68 15.29
CA VAL A 57 8.42 -5.89 14.98
C VAL A 57 9.64 -6.78 14.78
N ILE A 58 9.83 -7.77 15.66
CA ILE A 58 10.94 -8.73 15.53
C ILE A 58 10.81 -9.56 14.26
N LYS A 59 9.60 -9.98 13.89
CA LYS A 59 9.35 -10.71 12.65
C LYS A 59 9.74 -9.87 11.43
N LEU A 60 9.25 -8.62 11.34
CA LEU A 60 9.59 -7.69 10.26
C LEU A 60 11.10 -7.46 10.14
N VAL A 61 11.79 -7.24 11.27
CA VAL A 61 13.25 -7.06 11.31
C VAL A 61 14.04 -8.28 10.79
N ASN A 62 13.49 -9.49 10.92
CA ASN A 62 14.16 -10.69 10.40
C ASN A 62 13.84 -10.94 8.92
N GLU A 63 12.75 -10.39 8.40
CA GLU A 63 12.26 -10.62 7.03
C GLU A 63 12.72 -9.54 6.04
N LEU A 64 13.04 -8.33 6.50
CA LEU A 64 13.53 -7.21 5.68
C LEU A 64 15.06 -7.18 5.60
N ASP A 65 15.59 -6.86 4.40
CA ASP A 65 17.03 -6.68 4.13
C ASP A 65 17.32 -5.18 3.91
N GLU A 66 18.48 -4.69 4.41
CA GLU A 66 18.86 -3.26 4.53
C GLU A 66 18.60 -2.35 3.31
N ASP A 67 18.64 -2.91 2.09
CA ASP A 67 18.61 -2.17 0.82
C ASP A 67 17.21 -2.06 0.17
N LEU A 68 16.18 -2.76 0.66
CA LEU A 68 14.89 -2.95 -0.03
C LEU A 68 13.66 -2.52 0.79
N GLU A 69 13.87 -1.69 1.82
CA GLU A 69 13.01 -1.71 3.01
C GLU A 69 11.77 -0.81 2.97
N GLU A 70 11.83 0.38 2.38
CA GLU A 70 10.74 1.35 2.57
C GLU A 70 9.54 1.08 1.66
N ALA A 71 9.77 0.90 0.35
CA ALA A 71 8.70 0.63 -0.59
C ALA A 71 7.98 -0.70 -0.31
N VAL A 72 8.73 -1.75 0.03
CA VAL A 72 8.17 -3.06 0.42
C VAL A 72 7.33 -2.95 1.68
N LEU A 73 7.81 -2.21 2.69
CA LEU A 73 7.09 -2.00 3.93
C LEU A 73 5.80 -1.21 3.69
N ASN A 74 5.85 -0.18 2.86
CA ASN A 74 4.66 0.60 2.54
C ASN A 74 3.63 -0.21 1.75
N ILE A 75 4.06 -1.07 0.81
CA ILE A 75 3.17 -2.04 0.14
C ILE A 75 2.54 -2.99 1.16
N TYR A 76 3.34 -3.55 2.08
CA TYR A 76 2.85 -4.44 3.14
C TYR A 76 1.78 -3.76 4.00
N VAL A 77 2.04 -2.53 4.46
CA VAL A 77 1.10 -1.75 5.27
C VAL A 77 -0.17 -1.45 4.50
N PHE A 78 -0.03 -0.96 3.28
CA PHE A 78 -1.15 -0.57 2.44
C PHE A 78 -2.10 -1.74 2.16
N MET A 79 -1.55 -2.91 1.79
CA MET A 79 -2.35 -4.09 1.50
C MET A 79 -3.07 -4.60 2.76
N ASN A 80 -2.36 -4.71 3.88
CA ASN A 80 -2.98 -5.16 5.14
C ASN A 80 -4.02 -4.18 5.69
N LYS A 81 -3.92 -2.87 5.38
CA LYS A 81 -4.95 -1.87 5.70
C LYS A 81 -6.22 -2.02 4.86
N ASN A 82 -6.09 -2.50 3.63
CA ASN A 82 -7.21 -2.71 2.70
C ASN A 82 -7.77 -4.15 2.79
N ASP A 83 -7.71 -4.77 3.98
CA ASP A 83 -8.18 -6.13 4.27
C ASP A 83 -7.49 -7.26 3.48
N GLU A 84 -6.41 -6.95 2.76
CA GLU A 84 -5.58 -7.93 2.07
C GLU A 84 -4.43 -8.39 2.96
N TYR A 85 -4.66 -9.48 3.70
CA TYR A 85 -3.66 -10.08 4.57
C TYR A 85 -2.49 -10.68 3.76
N ILE A 86 -1.46 -9.88 3.51
CA ILE A 86 -0.24 -10.30 2.82
C ILE A 86 0.94 -10.38 3.79
N ASP A 87 1.88 -11.26 3.49
CA ASP A 87 3.18 -11.31 4.16
C ASP A 87 4.24 -10.45 3.43
N ILE A 88 5.42 -10.32 4.04
CA ILE A 88 6.52 -9.54 3.48
C ILE A 88 7.07 -10.16 2.20
N GLU A 89 7.07 -11.48 2.05
CA GLU A 89 7.50 -12.13 0.81
C GLU A 89 6.60 -11.74 -0.37
N LYS A 90 5.29 -11.70 -0.15
CA LYS A 90 4.32 -11.24 -1.14
C LYS A 90 4.52 -9.75 -1.44
N ALA A 91 4.75 -8.91 -0.43
CA ALA A 91 5.03 -7.49 -0.64
C ALA A 91 6.30 -7.27 -1.50
N LYS A 92 7.35 -8.06 -1.30
CA LYS A 92 8.56 -8.05 -2.14
C LYS A 92 8.25 -8.44 -3.58
N MET A 93 7.48 -9.51 -3.77
CA MET A 93 7.07 -9.97 -5.10
C MET A 93 6.30 -8.88 -5.84
N ILE A 94 5.37 -8.19 -5.16
CA ILE A 94 4.63 -7.06 -5.72
C ILE A 94 5.59 -5.94 -6.13
N TYR A 95 6.51 -5.55 -5.25
CA TYR A 95 7.50 -4.52 -5.54
C TYR A 95 8.36 -4.85 -6.78
N GLU A 96 8.81 -6.11 -6.90
CA GLU A 96 9.55 -6.58 -8.07
C GLU A 96 8.71 -6.54 -9.35
N GLU A 97 7.43 -6.95 -9.28
CA GLU A 97 6.52 -6.90 -10.43
C GLU A 97 6.21 -5.47 -10.86
N VAL A 98 6.01 -4.54 -9.92
CA VAL A 98 5.83 -3.11 -10.22
C VAL A 98 7.10 -2.56 -10.87
N ASN A 99 8.29 -2.89 -10.38
CA ASN A 99 9.53 -2.44 -11.00
C ASN A 99 9.77 -3.02 -12.41
N TYR A 100 9.27 -4.22 -12.68
CA TYR A 100 9.46 -4.89 -13.97
C TYR A 100 8.39 -4.50 -15.01
N ASN A 101 7.12 -4.46 -14.61
CA ASN A 101 5.97 -4.21 -15.48
C ASN A 101 5.48 -2.75 -15.43
N GLY A 102 5.93 -1.97 -14.45
CA GLY A 102 5.46 -0.62 -14.16
C GLY A 102 4.24 -0.58 -13.22
N TYR A 103 3.49 -1.68 -13.11
CA TYR A 103 2.34 -1.81 -12.22
C TYR A 103 2.06 -3.27 -11.84
N TYR A 104 1.27 -3.45 -10.78
CA TYR A 104 0.73 -4.71 -10.29
C TYR A 104 -0.75 -4.52 -9.98
N ILE A 105 -1.57 -5.52 -10.33
CA ILE A 105 -3.01 -5.52 -10.11
C ILE A 105 -3.37 -6.69 -9.22
N TYR A 106 -4.19 -6.41 -8.22
CA TYR A 106 -4.78 -7.42 -7.38
C TYR A 106 -6.19 -7.01 -7.00
N GLU A 107 -7.18 -7.79 -7.46
CA GLU A 107 -8.60 -7.44 -7.36
C GLU A 107 -8.86 -6.02 -7.86
N ASP A 108 -9.38 -5.13 -7.02
CA ASP A 108 -9.68 -3.73 -7.34
C ASP A 108 -8.52 -2.76 -6.99
N ILE A 109 -7.37 -3.30 -6.56
CA ILE A 109 -6.19 -2.54 -6.16
C ILE A 109 -5.18 -2.52 -7.30
N ILE A 110 -4.70 -1.32 -7.64
CA ILE A 110 -3.62 -1.09 -8.59
C ILE A 110 -2.46 -0.42 -7.87
N ILE A 111 -1.31 -1.11 -7.83
CA ILE A 111 -0.05 -0.57 -7.31
C ILE A 111 0.82 -0.23 -8.52
N TYR A 112 1.32 0.99 -8.61
CA TYR A 112 2.12 1.44 -9.75
C TYR A 112 3.21 2.43 -9.33
N SER A 113 4.28 2.51 -10.12
CA SER A 113 5.37 3.46 -9.86
C SER A 113 5.04 4.87 -10.32
N ARG A 114 4.49 5.01 -11.53
CA ARG A 114 4.06 6.29 -12.11
C ARG A 114 2.73 6.10 -12.81
N LEU A 115 1.93 7.17 -12.89
CA LEU A 115 0.63 7.13 -13.58
C LEU A 115 0.79 6.75 -15.07
N GLU A 116 1.90 7.14 -15.69
CA GLU A 116 2.32 6.70 -17.03
C GLU A 116 2.39 5.18 -17.19
N ASP A 117 2.78 4.47 -16.13
CA ASP A 117 3.07 3.04 -16.20
C ASP A 117 1.79 2.20 -16.33
N ILE A 118 0.64 2.73 -15.91
CA ILE A 118 -0.67 2.07 -16.07
C ILE A 118 -1.34 2.33 -17.43
N ARG A 119 -0.67 3.05 -18.35
CA ARG A 119 -1.23 3.41 -19.66
C ARG A 119 -1.72 2.20 -20.47
N GLU A 120 -0.94 1.13 -20.54
CA GLU A 120 -1.35 -0.07 -21.27
C GLU A 120 -2.55 -0.75 -20.60
N TYR A 121 -2.63 -0.72 -19.27
CA TYR A 121 -3.82 -1.22 -18.56
C TYR A 121 -5.06 -0.38 -18.88
N VAL A 122 -4.96 0.96 -18.85
CA VAL A 122 -6.07 1.85 -19.23
C VAL A 122 -6.52 1.55 -20.64
N LYS A 123 -5.57 1.47 -21.59
CA LYS A 123 -5.84 1.18 -23.00
C LYS A 123 -6.56 -0.15 -23.22
N ASP A 124 -6.19 -1.19 -22.50
CA ASP A 124 -6.82 -2.50 -22.63
C ASP A 124 -8.26 -2.52 -22.08
N ASN A 125 -8.59 -1.62 -21.14
CA ASN A 125 -9.92 -1.55 -20.51
C ASN A 125 -10.79 -0.38 -21.02
N ILE A 126 -10.21 0.59 -21.73
CA ILE A 126 -10.89 1.84 -22.10
C ILE A 126 -12.15 1.60 -22.93
N HIS A 127 -12.12 0.60 -23.80
CA HIS A 127 -13.25 0.26 -24.64
C HIS A 127 -14.41 -0.30 -23.80
N ASP A 128 -14.12 -1.13 -22.80
CA ASP A 128 -15.14 -1.70 -21.91
C ASP A 128 -15.73 -0.62 -21.00
N ILE A 129 -14.89 0.30 -20.51
CA ILE A 129 -15.31 1.47 -19.72
C ILE A 129 -16.23 2.36 -20.56
N LEU A 130 -15.78 2.80 -21.74
CA LEU A 130 -16.55 3.70 -22.62
C LEU A 130 -17.79 3.04 -23.24
N SER A 131 -17.88 1.71 -23.23
CA SER A 131 -19.08 0.98 -23.66
C SER A 131 -20.19 0.94 -22.59
N ASN A 132 -19.87 1.31 -21.35
CA ASN A 132 -20.81 1.34 -20.24
C ASN A 132 -21.41 2.75 -20.06
N SER A 133 -22.73 2.86 -20.17
CA SER A 133 -23.42 4.15 -20.02
C SER A 133 -23.23 4.79 -18.65
N TYR A 134 -23.05 4.00 -17.59
CA TYR A 134 -22.78 4.53 -16.25
C TYR A 134 -21.41 5.19 -16.17
N GLU A 135 -20.38 4.54 -16.69
CA GLU A 135 -19.02 5.07 -16.73
C GLU A 135 -18.96 6.33 -17.60
N VAL A 136 -19.61 6.34 -18.76
CA VAL A 136 -19.67 7.53 -19.62
C VAL A 136 -20.31 8.72 -18.90
N ASP A 137 -21.45 8.53 -18.21
CA ASP A 137 -22.11 9.59 -17.45
C ASP A 137 -21.29 10.06 -16.24
N ARG A 138 -20.41 9.19 -15.69
CA ARG A 138 -19.52 9.50 -14.57
C ARG A 138 -18.29 10.29 -15.03
N THR A 139 -17.66 9.86 -16.12
CA THR A 139 -16.41 10.43 -16.64
C THR A 139 -16.63 11.75 -17.37
N PHE A 140 -17.72 11.89 -18.12
CA PHE A 140 -17.93 13.06 -18.98
C PHE A 140 -19.12 13.90 -18.56
N ASP A 141 -18.98 15.22 -18.65
CA ASP A 141 -20.12 16.11 -18.57
C ASP A 141 -20.96 16.09 -19.87
N LYS A 142 -22.19 16.58 -19.76
CA LYS A 142 -23.16 16.56 -20.86
C LYS A 142 -22.69 17.36 -22.07
N ASP A 143 -21.97 18.45 -21.84
CA ASP A 143 -21.50 19.34 -22.91
C ASP A 143 -20.38 18.64 -23.71
N THR A 144 -19.45 17.96 -23.03
CA THR A 144 -18.38 17.16 -23.65
C THR A 144 -18.96 16.02 -24.51
N ILE A 145 -19.98 15.31 -24.02
CA ILE A 145 -20.66 14.26 -24.79
C ILE A 145 -21.33 14.84 -26.04
N ILE A 146 -21.95 16.02 -25.93
CA ILE A 146 -22.57 16.71 -27.07
C ILE A 146 -21.51 17.10 -28.10
N ASP A 147 -20.37 17.62 -27.67
CA ASP A 147 -19.27 18.01 -28.56
C ASP A 147 -18.72 16.81 -29.32
N TYR A 148 -18.44 15.69 -28.63
CA TYR A 148 -18.03 14.45 -29.29
C TYR A 148 -19.05 13.92 -30.30
N LEU A 149 -20.34 14.05 -30.00
CA LEU A 149 -21.41 13.68 -30.92
C LEU A 149 -21.47 14.60 -32.15
N ILE A 150 -21.29 15.92 -31.96
CA ILE A 150 -21.27 16.91 -33.05
C ILE A 150 -20.08 16.66 -33.98
N ASP A 151 -18.91 16.38 -33.40
CA ASP A 151 -17.68 16.09 -34.13
C ASP A 151 -17.68 14.70 -34.78
N GLY A 152 -18.65 13.84 -34.43
CA GLY A 152 -18.78 12.49 -34.97
C GLY A 152 -17.65 11.57 -34.54
N LYS A 153 -17.07 11.79 -33.35
CA LYS A 153 -16.01 10.94 -32.80
C LYS A 153 -16.53 9.55 -32.49
N SER A 154 -15.74 8.54 -32.82
CA SER A 154 -15.96 7.16 -32.38
C SER A 154 -15.44 6.93 -30.96
N ILE A 155 -15.81 5.80 -30.36
CA ILE A 155 -15.26 5.37 -29.05
C ILE A 155 -13.73 5.27 -29.12
N ASP A 156 -13.19 4.78 -30.25
CA ASP A 156 -11.74 4.67 -30.44
C ASP A 156 -11.06 6.05 -30.48
N ASP A 157 -11.70 7.05 -31.11
CA ASP A 157 -11.16 8.42 -31.17
C ASP A 157 -11.14 9.07 -29.78
N ILE A 158 -12.21 8.88 -29.00
CA ILE A 158 -12.30 9.37 -27.61
C ILE A 158 -11.27 8.64 -26.75
N GLY A 159 -11.16 7.31 -26.87
CA GLY A 159 -10.19 6.53 -26.12
C GLY A 159 -8.74 6.93 -26.40
N MET A 160 -8.39 7.23 -27.65
CA MET A 160 -7.05 7.74 -27.98
C MET A 160 -6.76 9.09 -27.32
N GLU A 161 -7.73 10.01 -27.32
CA GLU A 161 -7.60 11.32 -26.69
C GLU A 161 -7.36 11.20 -25.18
N LEU A 162 -8.16 10.37 -24.50
CA LEU A 162 -7.98 10.08 -23.07
C LEU A 162 -6.61 9.47 -22.77
N LEU A 163 -6.12 8.57 -23.63
CA LEU A 163 -4.81 7.94 -23.48
C LEU A 163 -3.63 8.90 -23.65
N GLU A 164 -3.84 10.09 -24.24
CA GLU A 164 -2.83 11.14 -24.33
C GLU A 164 -2.76 12.01 -23.05
N ASN A 165 -3.78 11.93 -22.19
CA ASN A 165 -3.83 12.68 -20.94
C ASN A 165 -3.78 11.74 -19.72
N GLU A 166 -2.56 11.44 -19.28
CA GLU A 166 -2.31 10.57 -18.12
C GLU A 166 -3.04 11.03 -16.86
N SER A 167 -3.22 12.35 -16.67
CA SER A 167 -3.90 12.88 -15.49
C SER A 167 -5.36 12.45 -15.37
N GLU A 168 -5.97 11.98 -16.46
CA GLU A 168 -7.35 11.49 -16.49
C GLU A 168 -7.45 9.99 -16.17
N TYR A 169 -6.32 9.26 -16.10
CA TYR A 169 -6.35 7.81 -15.89
C TYR A 169 -7.01 7.42 -14.57
N ALA A 170 -6.79 8.20 -13.51
CA ALA A 170 -7.42 7.97 -12.22
C ALA A 170 -8.94 8.10 -12.30
N ASP A 171 -9.42 9.16 -12.98
CA ASP A 171 -10.85 9.41 -13.16
C ASP A 171 -11.49 8.34 -14.06
N ILE A 172 -10.83 7.96 -15.16
CA ILE A 172 -11.31 6.90 -16.07
C ILE A 172 -11.46 5.58 -15.35
N LEU A 173 -10.48 5.20 -14.53
CA LEU A 173 -10.48 3.94 -13.78
C LEU A 173 -11.30 3.99 -12.48
N ASP A 174 -11.86 5.15 -12.12
CA ASP A 174 -12.54 5.38 -10.83
C ASP A 174 -11.67 5.06 -9.60
N ILE A 175 -10.36 5.31 -9.71
CA ILE A 175 -9.41 5.03 -8.61
C ILE A 175 -9.06 6.31 -7.86
N SER A 176 -8.93 6.19 -6.53
CA SER A 176 -8.39 7.26 -5.67
C SER A 176 -6.91 6.97 -5.37
N PRO A 177 -5.96 7.60 -6.07
CA PRO A 177 -4.55 7.28 -5.89
C PRO A 177 -4.05 7.70 -4.51
N GLU A 178 -3.35 6.79 -3.84
CA GLU A 178 -2.66 7.04 -2.57
C GLU A 178 -1.14 6.95 -2.77
N LEU A 179 -0.42 7.98 -2.31
CA LEU A 179 1.03 7.99 -2.41
C LEU A 179 1.61 7.12 -1.29
N ILE A 180 2.06 5.93 -1.65
CA ILE A 180 2.63 4.97 -0.71
C ILE A 180 4.16 4.91 -0.75
N CYS A 181 4.83 5.51 -1.74
CA CYS A 181 6.30 5.58 -1.81
C CYS A 181 6.74 7.01 -2.16
N THR A 182 7.75 7.53 -1.45
CA THR A 182 8.47 8.76 -1.81
C THR A 182 9.93 8.42 -2.03
N ASP A 183 10.49 8.82 -3.18
CA ASP A 183 11.95 8.85 -3.40
C ASP A 183 12.65 9.89 -2.52
#